data_AF-A0A3D1INB7-F1
#
_entry.id   AF-A0A3D1INB7-F1
#
_cell.length_a   1.000
_cell.length_b   1.000
_cell.length_c   1.000
_cell.angle_alpha   90.00
_cell.angle_beta   90.00
_cell.angle_gamma   90.00
#
_symmetry.space_group_name_H-M   'P 1'
#
loop_
_entity.id
_entity.type
_entity.pdbx_description
1 polymer ?
#
loop_
_entity_poly.entity_id
_entity_poly.type
_entity_poly.pdbx_seq_one_letter_code
_entity_poly.pdbx_strand_id
1 'polypeptide(L)'
;MRAKLIADAKLVVVKLGTGILTDRRNRLASSRIKQIVAQVARARKTGREVVLVSSGAVAAGMEALGYEKRPIRLEELQACAA
;
A
#
# COMPACT_ATOMS: atom_id res chain seq x y z
N MET A 1 -7.24 -17.60 -18.27
CA MET A 1 -8.32 -17.77 -17.27
C MET A 1 -8.37 -16.60 -16.26
N ARG A 2 -7.35 -16.37 -15.41
CA ARG A 2 -7.37 -15.28 -14.41
C ARG A 2 -7.51 -13.86 -14.97
N ALA A 3 -6.82 -13.54 -16.07
CA ALA A 3 -6.91 -12.21 -16.68
C ALA A 3 -8.33 -11.87 -17.16
N LYS A 4 -9.06 -12.86 -17.69
CA LYS A 4 -10.47 -12.69 -18.11
C LYS A 4 -11.37 -12.42 -16.90
N LEU A 5 -11.21 -13.17 -15.81
CA LEU A 5 -11.96 -12.95 -14.57
C LEU A 5 -11.77 -11.54 -14.00
N ILE A 6 -10.54 -11.01 -14.07
CA ILE A 6 -10.24 -9.63 -13.63
C ILE A 6 -10.81 -8.60 -14.62
N ALA A 7 -10.72 -8.87 -15.92
CA ALA A 7 -11.26 -7.99 -16.95
C ALA A 7 -12.79 -7.83 -16.84
N ASP A 8 -13.50 -8.90 -16.53
CA ASP A 8 -14.97 -8.90 -16.42
C ASP A 8 -15.47 -8.45 -15.04
N ALA A 9 -14.58 -8.30 -14.05
CA ALA A 9 -14.94 -7.87 -12.70
C ALA A 9 -15.33 -6.39 -12.64
N LYS A 10 -16.52 -6.12 -12.08
CA LYS A 10 -17.00 -4.77 -11.78
C LYS A 10 -16.30 -4.16 -10.55
N LEU A 11 -16.12 -4.98 -9.51
CA LEU A 11 -15.44 -4.61 -8.26
C LEU A 11 -14.12 -5.37 -8.15
N VAL A 12 -13.03 -4.65 -7.92
CA VAL A 12 -11.70 -5.23 -7.76
C VAL A 12 -11.10 -4.77 -6.43
N VAL A 13 -10.76 -5.74 -5.57
CA VAL A 13 -9.99 -5.49 -4.34
C VAL A 13 -8.51 -5.65 -4.66
N VAL A 14 -7.74 -4.58 -4.52
CA VAL A 14 -6.28 -4.58 -4.73
C VAL A 14 -5.59 -4.51 -3.38
N LYS A 15 -4.92 -5.60 -2.99
CA LYS A 15 -4.13 -5.63 -1.76
C LYS A 15 -2.66 -5.32 -2.05
N LEU A 16 -2.11 -4.34 -1.35
CA LEU A 16 -0.71 -3.95 -1.43
C LEU A 16 0.01 -4.36 -0.13
N GLY A 17 1.01 -5.24 -0.24
CA GLY A 17 1.86 -5.60 0.89
C GLY A 17 2.97 -4.59 1.16
N THR A 18 3.57 -4.66 2.36
CA THR A 18 4.64 -3.75 2.78
C THR A 18 5.80 -3.71 1.79
N GLY A 19 6.29 -4.85 1.29
CA GLY A 19 7.40 -4.88 0.32
C GLY A 19 7.11 -4.19 -1.02
N ILE A 20 5.83 -4.01 -1.38
CA ILE A 20 5.43 -3.19 -2.52
C ILE A 20 5.50 -1.71 -2.14
N LEU A 21 5.08 -1.35 -0.93
CA LEU A 21 4.94 0.04 -0.50
C LEU A 21 6.22 0.65 0.09
N THR A 22 7.23 -0.16 0.42
CA THR A 22 8.46 0.30 1.07
C THR A 22 9.72 0.07 0.25
N ASP A 23 10.77 0.84 0.57
CA ASP A 23 12.14 0.64 0.07
C ASP A 23 12.91 -0.39 0.92
N ARG A 24 14.20 -0.61 0.59
CA ARG A 24 15.08 -1.54 1.33
C ARG A 24 15.36 -1.10 2.78
N ARG A 25 15.06 0.15 3.13
CA ARG A 25 15.21 0.73 4.48
C ARG A 25 13.87 0.77 5.23
N ASN A 26 12.83 0.10 4.73
CA ASN A 26 11.46 0.11 5.28
C ASN A 26 10.80 1.50 5.32
N ARG A 27 11.23 2.44 4.48
CA ARG A 27 10.55 3.74 4.30
C ARG A 27 9.59 3.68 3.15
N LEU A 28 8.63 4.60 3.07
CA LEU A 28 7.65 4.60 1.98
C LEU A 28 8.33 4.87 0.63
N ALA A 29 8.05 4.01 -0.34
CA ALA A 29 8.53 4.15 -1.71
C ALA A 29 7.62 5.10 -2.51
N SER A 30 7.67 6.39 -2.20
CA SER A 30 6.77 7.43 -2.74
C SER A 30 6.62 7.43 -4.27
N SER A 31 7.70 7.19 -5.02
CA SER A 31 7.65 7.10 -6.49
C SER A 31 6.79 5.92 -6.96
N ARG A 32 6.94 4.75 -6.33
CA ARG A 32 6.17 3.55 -6.65
C ARG A 32 4.71 3.68 -6.22
N ILE A 33 4.45 4.31 -5.06
CA ILE A 33 3.09 4.62 -4.62
C ILE A 33 2.38 5.50 -5.66
N LYS A 34 3.04 6.56 -6.15
CA LYS A 34 2.49 7.42 -7.23
C LYS A 34 2.15 6.62 -8.49
N GLN A 35 3.01 5.69 -8.90
CA GLN A 35 2.74 4.82 -10.05
C GLN A 35 1.54 3.89 -9.83
N ILE A 36 1.36 3.36 -8.62
CA ILE A 36 0.21 2.51 -8.26
C ILE A 36 -1.07 3.34 -8.27
N VAL A 37 -1.05 4.54 -7.68
CA VAL A 37 -2.20 5.46 -7.69
C VAL A 37 -2.61 5.80 -9.13
N ALA A 38 -1.65 6.06 -10.03
CA ALA A 38 -1.94 6.31 -11.44
C ALA A 38 -2.59 5.11 -12.14
N GLN A 39 -2.19 3.88 -11.81
CA GLN A 39 -2.81 2.65 -12.32
C GLN A 39 -4.24 2.47 -11.80
N VAL A 40 -4.47 2.69 -10.51
CA VAL A 40 -5.80 2.64 -9.89
C VAL A 40 -6.72 3.69 -10.51
N ALA A 41 -6.22 4.92 -10.71
CA ALA A 41 -6.99 5.98 -11.36
C ALA A 41 -7.39 5.60 -12.80
N ARG A 42 -6.49 5.00 -13.58
CA ARG A 42 -6.82 4.49 -14.92
C ARG A 42 -7.86 3.37 -14.87
N ALA A 43 -7.75 2.43 -13.93
CA ALA A 43 -8.73 1.36 -13.75
C ALA A 43 -10.12 1.92 -13.39
N ARG A 44 -10.19 2.93 -12.52
CA ARG A 44 -11.48 3.58 -12.19
C ARG A 44 -12.11 4.29 -13.39
N LYS A 45 -11.31 4.90 -14.27
CA LYS A 45 -11.81 5.55 -15.50
C LYS A 45 -12.49 4.60 -16.49
N THR A 46 -12.26 3.29 -16.38
CA THR A 46 -12.98 2.29 -17.20
C THR A 46 -14.35 1.90 -16.62
N GLY A 47 -14.83 2.60 -15.58
CA GLY A 47 -16.09 2.29 -14.89
C GLY A 47 -16.00 1.18 -13.85
N ARG A 48 -14.79 0.75 -13.47
CA ARG A 48 -14.58 -0.26 -12.42
C ARG A 48 -14.55 0.39 -11.05
N GLU A 49 -15.13 -0.30 -10.08
CA GLU A 49 -14.98 -0.01 -8.66
C GLU A 49 -13.69 -0.65 -8.15
N VAL A 50 -12.86 0.13 -7.45
CA VAL A 50 -11.58 -0.33 -6.92
C VAL A 50 -11.54 -0.07 -5.42
N VAL A 51 -11.36 -1.14 -4.64
CA VAL A 51 -11.10 -1.07 -3.20
C VAL A 51 -9.61 -1.33 -2.98
N LEU A 52 -8.93 -0.43 -2.29
CA LEU A 52 -7.52 -0.58 -1.97
C LEU A 52 -7.35 -1.05 -0.53
N VAL A 53 -6.62 -2.15 -0.33
CA VAL A 53 -6.21 -2.64 0.99
C VAL A 53 -4.70 -2.46 1.11
N SER A 54 -4.27 -1.45 1.85
CA SER A 54 -2.85 -1.08 1.96
C SER A 54 -2.25 -1.53 3.29
N SER A 55 -1.05 -2.11 3.24
CA SER A 55 -0.15 -2.17 4.39
C SER A 55 0.61 -0.83 4.54
N GLY A 56 1.72 -0.81 5.29
CA GLY A 56 2.65 0.33 5.31
C GLY A 56 2.44 1.36 6.42
N ALA A 57 1.35 1.29 7.21
CA ALA A 57 1.10 2.23 8.31
C ALA A 57 2.30 2.35 9.28
N VAL A 58 2.78 1.22 9.80
CA VAL A 58 3.97 1.20 10.69
C VAL A 58 5.20 1.81 10.02
N ALA A 59 5.44 1.53 8.73
CA ALA A 59 6.58 2.09 8.01
C ALA A 59 6.47 3.62 7.87
N ALA A 60 5.26 4.12 7.64
CA ALA A 60 4.97 5.55 7.59
C ALA A 60 5.21 6.23 8.93
N GLY A 61 4.68 5.66 10.04
CA GLY A 61 4.89 6.24 11.36
C GLY A 61 6.33 6.13 11.85
N MET A 62 7.06 5.07 11.49
CA MET A 62 8.49 4.98 11.76
C MET A 62 9.26 6.17 11.15
N GLU A 63 8.97 6.49 9.88
CA GLU A 63 9.58 7.65 9.20
C GLU A 63 9.18 8.97 9.85
N ALA A 64 7.90 9.13 10.21
CA ALA A 64 7.39 10.33 10.88
C ALA A 64 7.96 10.53 12.30
N LEU A 65 8.21 9.45 13.03
CA LEU A 65 8.70 9.46 14.41
C LEU A 65 10.24 9.33 14.50
N GLY A 66 10.95 9.22 13.38
CA GLY A 66 12.41 9.16 13.34
C GLY A 66 13.02 7.80 13.73
N TYR A 67 12.26 6.71 13.65
CA TYR A 67 12.78 5.36 13.89
C TYR A 67 13.64 4.87 12.72
N GLU A 68 14.94 4.64 12.97
CA GLU A 68 15.84 4.05 11.96
C GLU A 68 15.66 2.54 11.79
N LYS A 69 15.16 1.86 12.84
CA LYS A 69 14.92 0.42 12.86
C LYS A 69 13.49 0.15 13.29
N ARG A 70 12.92 -0.95 12.77
CA ARG A 70 11.57 -1.36 13.13
C ARG A 70 11.51 -1.67 14.64
N PRO A 71 10.63 -1.02 15.41
CA PRO A 71 10.49 -1.33 16.83
C PRO A 71 9.92 -2.73 17.01
N ILE A 72 10.21 -3.34 18.15
CA ILE A 72 9.74 -4.70 18.51
C ILE A 72 8.66 -4.68 19.57
N ARG A 73 8.55 -3.59 20.33
CA ARG A 73 7.53 -3.42 21.37
C ARG A 73 6.19 -3.14 20.70
N LEU A 74 5.13 -3.76 21.21
CA LEU A 74 3.80 -3.68 20.62
C LEU A 74 3.26 -2.25 20.63
N GLU A 75 3.45 -1.54 21.73
CA GLU A 75 3.03 -0.16 21.93
C GLU A 75 3.73 0.80 20.97
N GLU A 76 5.01 0.57 20.65
CA GLU A 76 5.75 1.37 19.66
C GLU A 76 5.27 1.07 18.24
N LEU A 77 4.99 -0.20 17.94
CA LEU A 77 4.41 -0.60 16.66
C LEU A 77 3.01 0.00 16.47
N GLN A 78 2.21 0.06 17.52
CA GLN A 78 0.88 0.69 17.53
C GLN A 78 1.00 2.21 17.41
N ALA A 79 1.94 2.85 18.11
CA ALA A 79 2.22 4.27 17.97
C ALA A 79 2.63 4.65 16.54
N CYS A 80 3.42 3.80 15.88
CA CYS A 80 3.76 3.99 14.47
C CYS A 80 2.58 3.76 13.50
N ALA A 81 1.49 3.11 13.93
CA ALA A 81 0.36 2.78 13.06
C ALA A 81 -0.89 3.65 13.29
N ALA A 82 -0.90 4.46 14.35
CA ALA A 82 -2.00 5.36 14.74
C ALA A 82 -2.06 6.63 13.87
#